data_AF-F8X081-F1
#
_entry.id   AF-F8X081-F1
#
_cell.length_a   1.000
_cell.length_b   1.000
_cell.length_c   1.000
_cell.angle_alpha   90.00
_cell.angle_beta   90.00
_cell.angle_gamma   90.00
#
_symmetry.space_group_name_H-M   'P 1'
#
loop_
_entity.id
_entity.type
_entity.pdbx_description
1 polymer ?
#
loop_
_entity_poly.entity_id
_entity_poly.type
_entity_poly.pdbx_seq_one_letter_code
_entity_poly.pdbx_strand_id
1 'polypeptide(L)'
;MKKYFLILFSIAFIYACKRSDTTFPTVIKEINNEDIIIQWLSNSELAPQKTEVIIAKTKKLVDTICIADNIVDVSFYNGILGECNIIVIGFLGTPYNNTQQTDIKNKTFNYQILIDHNYFEIHQMNERKIIHGGIIDKGTSTWRDFEGQKERYTPTLDDVKYTEKILTDSIVYIKREEPSHSDFITKNLNRYLRQYVGFMNENGDKIVWINFLYKNDSFINTAYLNDAVITVNDGGEYYWSIKVNITKNKLYDIAVNGDA
;
A
#
# COMPACT_ATOMS: atom_id res chain seq x y z
N MET A 1 25.80 -33.07 -34.43
CA MET A 1 25.24 -33.64 -33.18
C MET A 1 25.89 -32.97 -31.98
N LYS A 2 25.14 -32.16 -31.23
CA LYS A 2 25.61 -31.43 -30.05
C LYS A 2 25.77 -32.40 -28.88
N LYS A 3 26.95 -32.43 -28.26
CA LYS A 3 27.22 -33.17 -27.02
C LYS A 3 26.83 -32.29 -25.84
N TYR A 4 25.87 -32.74 -25.03
CA TYR A 4 25.51 -32.10 -23.76
C TYR A 4 26.51 -32.52 -22.68
N PHE A 5 27.08 -31.54 -21.98
CA PHE A 5 27.96 -31.75 -20.83
C PHE A 5 27.09 -31.68 -19.57
N LEU A 6 26.83 -32.84 -18.95
CA LEU A 6 26.11 -32.94 -17.68
C LEU A 6 27.16 -33.00 -16.56
N ILE A 7 27.33 -31.93 -15.79
CA ILE A 7 28.19 -31.94 -14.60
C ILE A 7 27.32 -32.37 -13.42
N LEU A 8 27.47 -33.63 -13.02
CA LEU A 8 26.99 -34.15 -11.75
C LEU A 8 28.04 -33.82 -10.68
N PHE A 9 27.72 -32.93 -9.74
CA PHE A 9 28.49 -32.81 -8.50
C PHE A 9 27.85 -33.73 -7.44
N SER A 10 28.54 -34.83 -7.15
CA SER A 10 28.29 -35.70 -6.01
C SER A 10 28.83 -35.04 -4.75
N ILE A 11 27.97 -34.82 -3.76
CA ILE A 11 28.38 -34.42 -2.41
C ILE A 11 28.65 -35.70 -1.62
N ALA A 12 29.92 -35.94 -1.30
CA ALA A 12 30.33 -37.03 -0.42
C ALA A 12 29.94 -36.72 1.03
N PHE A 13 29.15 -37.61 1.64
CA PHE A 13 28.88 -37.60 3.07
C PHE A 13 30.11 -38.07 3.83
N ILE A 14 30.77 -37.17 4.57
CA ILE A 14 31.64 -37.55 5.68
C ILE A 14 30.84 -37.30 6.96
N TYR A 15 30.51 -38.42 7.63
CA TYR A 15 29.88 -38.45 8.94
C TYR A 15 30.79 -37.78 9.98
N ALA A 16 30.55 -36.49 10.24
CA ALA A 16 30.83 -35.89 11.53
C ALA A 16 29.48 -35.70 12.24
N CYS A 17 29.24 -36.50 13.26
CA CYS A 17 28.04 -36.43 14.08
C CYS A 17 28.04 -35.11 14.86
N LYS A 18 27.51 -34.05 14.25
CA LYS A 18 27.03 -32.85 14.95
C LYS A 18 25.52 -32.88 14.82
N ARG A 19 24.82 -32.98 15.95
CA ARG A 19 23.38 -32.73 16.05
C ARG A 19 23.14 -31.36 15.41
N SER A 20 22.57 -31.32 14.21
CA SER A 20 22.04 -30.08 13.66
C SER A 20 20.69 -29.89 14.35
N ASP A 21 20.68 -29.13 15.43
CA ASP A 21 19.44 -28.47 15.84
C ASP A 21 19.06 -27.57 14.67
N THR A 22 18.20 -28.05 13.78
CA THR A 22 17.64 -27.26 12.69
C THR A 22 16.69 -26.27 13.34
N THR A 23 17.24 -25.15 13.80
CA THR A 23 16.44 -24.03 14.26
C THR A 23 15.78 -23.42 13.04
N PHE A 24 14.45 -23.51 12.97
CA PHE A 24 13.70 -22.82 11.94
C PHE A 24 13.66 -21.33 12.29
N PRO A 25 13.88 -20.42 11.33
CA PRO A 25 13.73 -18.99 11.58
C PRO A 25 12.32 -18.69 12.12
N THR A 26 12.25 -17.89 13.18
CA THR A 26 10.99 -17.39 13.72
C THR A 26 10.55 -16.18 12.89
N VAL A 27 9.29 -16.16 12.46
CA VAL A 27 8.70 -14.99 11.78
C VAL A 27 8.38 -13.92 12.84
N ILE A 28 9.14 -12.82 12.84
CA ILE A 28 8.88 -11.64 13.68
C ILE A 28 7.66 -10.89 13.16
N LYS A 29 7.63 -10.63 11.84
CA LYS A 29 6.58 -9.85 11.18
C LYS A 29 6.33 -10.40 9.80
N GLU A 30 5.07 -10.51 9.42
CA GLU A 30 4.65 -10.83 8.07
C GLU A 30 3.72 -9.73 7.55
N ILE A 31 3.95 -9.28 6.32
CA ILE A 31 3.11 -8.30 5.66
C ILE A 31 2.69 -8.87 4.32
N ASN A 32 1.39 -9.07 4.17
CA ASN A 32 0.77 -9.61 2.98
C ASN A 32 0.28 -8.45 2.09
N ASN A 33 0.72 -8.43 0.84
CA ASN A 33 0.17 -7.60 -0.23
C ASN A 33 -0.29 -8.50 -1.39
N GLU A 34 -1.01 -7.94 -2.36
CA GLU A 34 -1.71 -8.70 -3.41
C GLU A 34 -0.81 -9.66 -4.21
N ASP A 35 0.41 -9.22 -4.53
CA ASP A 35 1.38 -9.96 -5.35
C ASP A 35 2.63 -10.43 -4.59
N ILE A 36 2.84 -9.95 -3.35
CA ILE A 36 4.04 -10.19 -2.55
C ILE A 36 3.75 -10.35 -1.06
N ILE A 37 4.55 -11.18 -0.40
CA ILE A 37 4.60 -11.35 1.05
C ILE A 37 6.00 -10.94 1.53
N ILE A 38 6.07 -10.04 2.50
CA ILE A 38 7.32 -9.68 3.19
C ILE A 38 7.36 -10.41 4.52
N GLN A 39 8.44 -11.14 4.77
CA GLN A 39 8.69 -11.80 6.05
C GLN A 39 9.97 -11.24 6.67
N TRP A 40 9.83 -10.77 7.91
CA TRP A 40 10.94 -10.49 8.80
C TRP A 40 11.18 -11.70 9.68
N LEU A 41 12.35 -12.31 9.52
CA LEU A 41 12.74 -13.56 10.16
C LEU A 41 13.87 -13.31 11.15
N SER A 42 13.85 -14.01 12.29
CA SER A 42 14.96 -14.08 13.23
C SER A 42 15.47 -15.49 13.38
N ASN A 43 16.79 -15.66 13.40
CA ASN A 43 17.43 -16.95 13.66
C ASN A 43 17.74 -17.16 15.16
N SER A 44 17.25 -16.28 16.04
CA SER A 44 17.65 -16.23 17.44
C SER A 44 16.66 -16.96 18.34
N GLU A 45 16.97 -18.22 18.68
CA GLU A 45 16.55 -18.74 19.99
C GLU A 45 17.73 -18.93 20.95
N LEU A 46 18.99 -19.03 20.50
CA LEU A 46 20.12 -19.40 21.38
C LEU A 46 21.52 -18.79 21.05
N ALA A 47 21.65 -17.84 20.11
CA ALA A 47 22.94 -17.23 19.78
C ALA A 47 23.08 -15.81 20.39
N PRO A 48 24.30 -15.40 20.83
CA PRO A 48 24.55 -14.07 21.39
C PRO A 48 24.43 -12.92 20.37
N GLN A 49 24.19 -13.23 19.09
CA GLN A 49 24.03 -12.28 18.00
C GLN A 49 22.66 -12.48 17.35
N LYS A 50 21.87 -11.41 17.30
CA LYS A 50 20.52 -11.36 16.74
C LYS A 50 20.60 -11.00 15.26
N THR A 51 20.91 -11.97 14.41
CA THR A 51 20.87 -11.75 12.96
C THR A 51 19.46 -12.00 12.44
N GLU A 52 18.94 -10.99 11.75
CA GLU A 52 17.60 -10.99 11.19
C GLU A 52 17.66 -10.87 9.67
N VAL A 53 16.62 -11.40 9.02
CA VAL A 53 16.52 -11.48 7.57
C VAL A 53 15.19 -10.92 7.13
N ILE A 54 15.19 -10.01 6.15
CA ILE A 54 13.98 -9.61 5.44
C ILE A 54 13.97 -10.35 4.10
N ILE A 55 12.90 -11.10 3.85
CA ILE A 55 12.65 -11.75 2.56
C ILE A 55 11.34 -11.27 1.95
N ALA A 56 11.31 -11.30 0.62
CA ALA A 56 10.18 -10.95 -0.22
C ALA A 56 9.78 -12.19 -1.03
N LYS A 57 8.49 -12.55 -1.03
CA LYS A 57 8.01 -13.80 -1.64
C LYS A 57 6.83 -13.51 -2.54
N THR A 58 6.88 -14.02 -3.77
CA THR A 58 5.70 -14.16 -4.62
C THR A 58 5.24 -15.62 -4.60
N LYS A 59 4.19 -15.96 -5.35
CA LYS A 59 3.76 -17.36 -5.54
C LYS A 59 4.86 -18.27 -6.14
N LYS A 60 5.88 -17.71 -6.80
CA LYS A 60 6.89 -18.47 -7.55
C LYS A 60 8.33 -18.19 -7.14
N LEU A 61 8.60 -17.05 -6.52
CA LEU A 61 9.96 -16.57 -6.27
C LEU A 61 10.12 -16.12 -4.82
N VAL A 62 11.34 -16.27 -4.30
CA VAL A 62 11.75 -15.71 -3.01
C VAL A 62 13.00 -14.89 -3.26
N ASP A 63 13.03 -13.67 -2.73
CA ASP A 63 14.15 -12.76 -2.83
C ASP A 63 14.54 -12.24 -1.44
N THR A 64 15.79 -12.42 -1.05
CA THR A 64 16.30 -11.87 0.21
C THR A 64 16.64 -10.40 0.02
N ILE A 65 15.99 -9.53 0.79
CA ILE A 65 16.19 -8.08 0.72
C ILE A 65 17.43 -7.66 1.49
N CYS A 66 17.53 -8.09 2.76
CA CYS A 66 18.67 -7.77 3.61
C CYS A 66 18.85 -8.79 4.74
N ILE A 67 20.07 -8.80 5.27
CA ILE A 67 20.47 -9.51 6.47
C ILE A 67 21.20 -8.51 7.36
N ALA A 68 20.65 -8.20 8.53
CA ALA A 68 21.21 -7.19 9.43
C ALA A 68 20.85 -7.48 10.89
N ASP A 69 21.62 -6.88 11.80
CA ASP A 69 21.49 -7.11 13.24
C ASP A 69 20.72 -5.98 13.95
N ASN A 70 20.45 -4.87 13.26
CA ASN A 70 19.86 -3.64 13.80
C ASN A 70 18.58 -3.21 13.08
N ILE A 71 17.80 -4.18 12.55
CA ILE A 71 16.48 -3.93 11.99
C ILE A 71 15.50 -3.61 13.12
N VAL A 72 14.67 -2.61 12.89
CA VAL A 72 13.69 -2.12 13.88
C VAL A 72 12.26 -2.28 13.37
N ASP A 73 12.06 -2.08 12.06
CA ASP A 73 10.76 -2.26 11.44
C ASP A 73 10.89 -2.54 9.94
N VAL A 74 9.83 -3.13 9.39
CA VAL A 74 9.59 -3.23 7.96
C VAL A 74 8.16 -2.84 7.68
N SER A 75 7.93 -2.02 6.65
CA SER A 75 6.59 -1.57 6.29
C SER A 75 6.45 -1.42 4.77
N PHE A 76 5.23 -1.59 4.28
CA PHE A 76 4.89 -1.14 2.93
C PHE A 76 4.48 0.32 2.98
N TYR A 77 5.11 1.10 2.13
CA TYR A 77 4.61 2.40 1.73
C TYR A 77 3.97 2.25 0.36
N ASN A 78 2.72 1.80 0.35
CA ASN A 78 1.88 1.99 -0.82
C ASN A 78 1.53 3.48 -0.81
N GLY A 79 2.12 4.24 -1.71
CA GLY A 79 1.76 5.65 -1.89
C GLY A 79 0.26 5.78 -2.13
N ILE A 80 -0.24 7.01 -2.07
CA ILE A 80 -1.51 7.37 -2.71
C ILE A 80 -1.49 6.73 -4.11
N LEU A 81 -2.39 5.76 -4.34
CA LEU A 81 -2.66 5.09 -5.62
C LEU A 81 -1.77 3.93 -6.07
N GLY A 82 -0.97 3.32 -5.19
CA GLY A 82 -0.16 2.16 -5.59
C GLY A 82 0.99 2.48 -6.56
N GLU A 83 1.22 3.75 -6.90
CA GLU A 83 2.36 4.17 -7.73
C GLU A 83 3.71 4.07 -6.99
N CYS A 84 3.69 3.78 -5.70
CA CYS A 84 4.87 3.52 -4.90
C CYS A 84 4.76 2.10 -4.37
N ASN A 85 5.27 1.12 -5.13
CA ASN A 85 5.60 -0.20 -4.58
C ASN A 85 6.83 -0.03 -3.68
N ILE A 86 6.73 0.68 -2.55
CA ILE A 86 7.89 0.98 -1.71
C ILE A 86 7.84 0.10 -0.46
N ILE A 87 8.96 -0.54 -0.17
CA ILE A 87 9.22 -1.21 1.10
C ILE A 87 10.17 -0.30 1.88
N VAL A 88 9.77 0.12 3.08
CA VAL A 88 10.63 0.88 3.98
C VAL A 88 11.15 -0.06 5.06
N ILE A 89 12.47 -0.08 5.24
CA ILE A 89 13.12 -0.84 6.31
C ILE A 89 13.77 0.16 7.26
N GLY A 90 13.32 0.13 8.51
CA GLY A 90 13.85 0.95 9.59
C GLY A 90 15.02 0.27 10.28
N PHE A 91 16.09 1.04 10.49
CA PHE A 91 17.29 0.61 11.18
C PHE A 91 17.60 1.54 12.35
N LEU A 92 18.25 0.99 13.37
CA LEU A 92 18.93 1.79 14.40
C LEU A 92 20.32 2.17 13.87
N GLY A 93 20.42 3.33 13.21
CA GLY A 93 21.66 3.81 12.59
C GLY A 93 21.97 3.13 11.25
N THR A 94 23.25 3.08 10.90
CA THR A 94 23.71 2.44 9.66
C THR A 94 23.48 0.93 9.72
N PRO A 95 22.88 0.30 8.68
CA PRO A 95 22.69 -1.14 8.63
C PRO A 95 24.01 -1.89 8.78
N TYR A 96 24.06 -2.86 9.68
CA TYR A 96 25.24 -3.70 9.87
C TYR A 96 24.88 -5.16 10.12
N ASN A 97 25.85 -6.04 9.84
CA ASN A 97 25.82 -7.46 10.13
C ASN A 97 27.20 -7.86 10.66
N ASN A 98 27.25 -8.52 11.82
CA ASN A 98 28.49 -8.93 12.49
C ASN A 98 29.51 -7.79 12.60
N THR A 99 29.06 -6.62 13.05
CA THR A 99 29.85 -5.38 13.22
C THR A 99 30.34 -4.67 11.95
N GLN A 100 30.06 -5.22 10.76
CA GLN A 100 30.40 -4.60 9.48
C GLN A 100 29.15 -4.00 8.82
N GLN A 101 29.30 -2.83 8.18
CA GLN A 101 28.22 -2.26 7.38
C GLN A 101 27.79 -3.26 6.31
N THR A 102 26.48 -3.39 6.11
CA THR A 102 25.90 -4.33 5.14
C THR A 102 25.13 -3.58 4.05
N ASP A 103 25.20 -4.10 2.83
CA ASP A 103 24.46 -3.58 1.70
C ASP A 103 23.01 -4.02 1.75
N ILE A 104 22.12 -3.08 1.47
CA ILE A 104 20.68 -3.32 1.38
C ILE A 104 20.27 -3.17 -0.07
N LYS A 105 19.48 -4.12 -0.58
CA LYS A 105 18.90 -3.98 -1.91
C LYS A 105 18.06 -2.71 -1.98
N ASN A 106 18.14 -2.00 -3.10
CA ASN A 106 17.32 -0.82 -3.37
C ASN A 106 16.02 -1.14 -4.14
N LYS A 107 15.87 -2.39 -4.61
CA LYS A 107 14.66 -2.92 -5.27
C LYS A 107 14.52 -4.42 -5.06
N THR A 108 13.28 -4.91 -5.07
CA THR A 108 12.94 -6.34 -5.16
C THR A 108 11.66 -6.47 -5.99
N PHE A 109 11.64 -7.38 -6.96
CA PHE A 109 10.56 -7.47 -7.95
C PHE A 109 10.21 -6.09 -8.56
N ASN A 110 8.94 -5.69 -8.55
CA ASN A 110 8.42 -4.37 -8.94
C ASN A 110 8.44 -3.35 -7.77
N TYR A 111 9.04 -3.67 -6.63
CA TYR A 111 9.13 -2.82 -5.44
C TYR A 111 10.49 -2.10 -5.34
N GLN A 112 10.47 -0.82 -4.99
CA GLN A 112 11.62 -0.06 -4.52
C GLN A 112 11.78 -0.25 -3.01
N ILE A 113 13.02 -0.28 -2.54
CA ILE A 113 13.34 -0.38 -1.12
C ILE A 113 13.99 0.92 -0.67
N LEU A 114 13.45 1.51 0.38
CA LEU A 114 14.01 2.68 1.05
C LEU A 114 14.48 2.30 2.46
N ILE A 115 15.57 2.92 2.88
CA ILE A 115 16.20 2.68 4.18
C ILE A 115 15.95 3.91 5.04
N ASP A 116 15.41 3.69 6.24
CA ASP A 116 15.36 4.72 7.28
C ASP A 116 16.42 4.41 8.33
N HIS A 117 17.46 5.25 8.38
CA HIS A 117 18.58 5.10 9.30
C HIS A 117 18.28 5.63 10.71
N ASN A 118 17.19 6.38 10.89
CA ASN A 118 16.90 7.13 12.11
C ASN A 118 15.58 6.69 12.75
N TYR A 119 15.24 5.40 12.66
CA TYR A 119 13.96 4.87 13.14
C TYR A 119 13.73 5.07 14.67
N PHE A 120 14.72 5.57 15.40
CA PHE A 120 14.66 5.81 16.84
C PHE A 120 14.23 7.22 17.30
N GLU A 121 13.83 8.14 16.42
CA GLU A 121 13.44 9.51 16.83
C GLU A 121 11.99 9.93 16.55
N ILE A 122 11.10 9.03 16.11
CA ILE A 122 9.75 9.45 15.69
C ILE A 122 8.65 8.55 16.24
N HIS A 123 8.41 8.65 17.55
CA HIS A 123 7.06 8.45 18.12
C HIS A 123 6.01 9.48 17.62
N GLN A 124 6.35 10.29 16.60
CA GLN A 124 5.43 11.14 15.84
C GLN A 124 5.04 10.57 14.45
N MET A 125 5.20 9.27 14.19
CA MET A 125 4.47 8.60 13.09
C MET A 125 3.05 8.20 13.51
N ASN A 126 2.42 8.98 14.40
CA ASN A 126 0.99 8.91 14.62
C ASN A 126 0.28 9.19 13.29
N GLU A 127 -0.22 8.12 12.68
CA GLU A 127 -1.30 8.11 11.68
C GLU A 127 -1.02 8.77 10.31
N ARG A 128 0.06 8.42 9.60
CA ARG A 128 -0.03 8.50 8.13
C ARG A 128 -0.94 7.38 7.63
N LYS A 129 -2.25 7.66 7.61
CA LYS A 129 -3.28 6.77 7.04
C LYS A 129 -2.92 6.49 5.59
N ILE A 130 -2.46 5.27 5.32
CA ILE A 130 -2.16 4.80 3.96
C ILE A 130 -3.47 4.75 3.18
N ILE A 131 -3.54 5.53 2.10
CA ILE A 131 -4.70 5.60 1.22
C ILE A 131 -4.45 4.70 0.02
N HIS A 132 -5.25 3.67 -0.12
CA HIS A 132 -5.18 2.72 -1.23
C HIS A 132 -6.21 3.11 -2.27
N GLY A 133 -5.86 3.14 -3.56
CA GLY A 133 -6.77 3.65 -4.58
C GLY A 133 -6.23 3.67 -6.00
N GLY A 134 -6.97 4.27 -6.93
CA GLY A 134 -6.56 4.45 -8.33
C GLY A 134 -7.03 5.78 -8.93
N ILE A 135 -6.27 6.32 -9.89
CA ILE A 135 -6.63 7.52 -10.66
C ILE A 135 -7.26 7.02 -11.95
N ILE A 136 -8.45 7.51 -12.24
CA ILE A 136 -9.13 7.21 -13.50
C ILE A 136 -8.66 8.21 -14.55
N ASP A 137 -7.98 7.70 -15.58
CA ASP A 137 -7.54 8.51 -16.70
C ASP A 137 -8.72 9.21 -17.39
N LYS A 138 -8.47 10.40 -17.95
CA LYS A 138 -9.49 11.18 -18.67
C LYS A 138 -10.00 10.46 -19.93
N GLY A 139 -9.20 9.58 -20.53
CA GLY A 139 -9.58 8.76 -21.67
C GLY A 139 -10.47 7.58 -21.29
N THR A 140 -10.49 7.20 -20.01
CA THR A 140 -11.39 6.17 -19.50
C THR A 140 -12.81 6.71 -19.41
N SER A 141 -13.71 6.05 -20.15
CA SER A 141 -15.13 6.37 -20.12
C SER A 141 -15.71 6.18 -18.71
N THR A 142 -16.53 7.13 -18.30
CA THR A 142 -17.31 7.06 -17.07
C THR A 142 -18.78 7.13 -17.42
N TRP A 143 -19.61 6.28 -16.82
CA TRP A 143 -21.07 6.30 -17.05
C TRP A 143 -21.77 7.53 -16.44
N ARG A 144 -21.02 8.37 -15.72
CA ARG A 144 -21.53 9.47 -14.92
C ARG A 144 -20.98 10.78 -15.47
N ASP A 145 -21.87 11.60 -16.00
CA ASP A 145 -21.62 13.02 -16.27
C ASP A 145 -22.16 13.85 -15.11
N PHE A 146 -21.50 14.97 -14.83
CA PHE A 146 -21.90 15.89 -13.77
C PHE A 146 -22.51 17.16 -14.34
N GLU A 147 -23.51 17.71 -13.65
CA GLU A 147 -24.06 19.01 -13.98
C GLU A 147 -22.96 20.09 -13.94
N GLY A 148 -22.89 20.91 -14.98
CA GLY A 148 -21.86 21.94 -15.14
C GLY A 148 -20.46 21.39 -15.44
N GLN A 149 -20.31 20.09 -15.77
CA GLN A 149 -19.07 19.52 -16.26
C GLN A 149 -18.76 20.05 -17.66
N LYS A 150 -17.58 20.63 -17.83
CA LYS A 150 -17.05 21.03 -19.13
C LYS A 150 -16.24 19.93 -19.77
N GLU A 151 -15.28 19.35 -19.02
CA GLU A 151 -14.40 18.31 -19.54
C GLU A 151 -13.80 17.45 -18.42
N ARG A 152 -13.22 16.30 -18.80
CA ARG A 152 -12.43 15.44 -17.93
C ARG A 152 -10.97 15.88 -17.90
N TYR A 153 -10.31 15.68 -16.76
CA TYR A 153 -8.85 15.68 -16.68
C TYR A 153 -8.39 14.47 -15.85
N THR A 154 -7.13 14.07 -16.01
CA THR A 154 -6.51 13.03 -15.19
C THR A 154 -5.93 13.71 -13.95
N PRO A 155 -6.46 13.48 -12.74
CA PRO A 155 -5.89 14.03 -11.51
C PRO A 155 -4.39 13.78 -11.41
N THR A 156 -3.64 14.77 -10.95
CA THR A 156 -2.25 14.57 -10.56
C THR A 156 -2.16 14.08 -9.12
N LEU A 157 -1.01 13.56 -8.71
CA LEU A 157 -0.78 13.20 -7.31
C LEU A 157 -0.97 14.38 -6.35
N ASP A 158 -0.64 15.60 -6.78
CA ASP A 158 -0.83 16.78 -5.94
C ASP A 158 -2.31 17.17 -5.84
N ASP A 159 -3.09 17.02 -6.92
CA ASP A 159 -4.55 17.17 -6.86
C ASP A 159 -5.15 16.16 -5.84
N VAL A 160 -4.67 14.91 -5.83
CA VAL A 160 -5.14 13.87 -4.90
C VAL A 160 -4.73 14.17 -3.46
N LYS A 161 -3.47 14.53 -3.20
CA LYS A 161 -3.02 14.95 -1.85
C LYS A 161 -3.86 16.09 -1.32
N TYR A 162 -4.14 17.09 -2.16
CA TYR A 162 -4.91 18.25 -1.75
C TYR A 162 -6.39 17.91 -1.53
N THR A 163 -6.94 17.03 -2.36
CA THR A 163 -8.28 16.45 -2.18
C THR A 163 -8.43 15.76 -0.82
N GLU A 164 -7.48 14.91 -0.44
CA GLU A 164 -7.50 14.19 0.84
C GLU A 164 -7.33 15.12 2.05
N LYS A 165 -6.53 16.17 1.88
CA LYS A 165 -6.43 17.24 2.88
C LYS A 165 -7.79 17.92 3.09
N ILE A 166 -8.47 18.33 2.02
CA ILE A 166 -9.80 18.97 2.10
C ILE A 166 -10.82 18.03 2.76
N LEU A 167 -10.83 16.75 2.37
CA LEU A 167 -11.70 15.74 2.94
C LEU A 167 -11.51 15.62 4.46
N THR A 168 -10.25 15.56 4.90
CA THR A 168 -9.89 15.42 6.31
C THR A 168 -10.23 16.69 7.10
N ASP A 169 -9.86 17.86 6.58
CA ASP A 169 -10.11 19.16 7.23
C ASP A 169 -11.62 19.46 7.33
N SER A 170 -12.41 18.93 6.40
CA SER A 170 -13.86 19.18 6.31
C SER A 170 -14.70 17.96 6.69
N ILE A 171 -14.18 17.04 7.51
CA ILE A 171 -14.88 15.78 7.86
C ILE A 171 -16.27 15.98 8.49
N VAL A 172 -16.47 17.12 9.16
CA VAL A 172 -17.76 17.52 9.75
C VAL A 172 -18.86 17.68 8.68
N TYR A 173 -18.49 17.98 7.43
CA TYR A 173 -19.42 18.00 6.31
C TYR A 173 -20.15 16.66 6.15
N ILE A 174 -19.43 15.54 6.19
CA ILE A 174 -20.00 14.19 6.05
C ILE A 174 -21.04 13.94 7.14
N LYS A 175 -20.73 14.33 8.39
CA LYS A 175 -21.63 14.17 9.53
C LYS A 175 -22.93 14.97 9.40
N ARG A 176 -22.86 16.14 8.77
CA ARG A 176 -24.02 17.02 8.61
C ARG A 176 -24.93 16.56 7.46
N GLU A 177 -24.34 16.18 6.34
CA GLU A 177 -25.10 15.91 5.11
C GLU A 177 -25.54 14.44 5.03
N GLU A 178 -24.84 13.53 5.71
CA GLU A 178 -25.19 12.10 5.74
C GLU A 178 -25.20 11.55 7.18
N PRO A 179 -26.11 12.03 8.03
CA PRO A 179 -26.11 11.71 9.46
C PRO A 179 -26.30 10.21 9.72
N SER A 180 -27.05 9.50 8.87
CA SER A 180 -27.40 8.09 9.06
C SER A 180 -26.18 7.16 8.99
N HIS A 181 -25.24 7.45 8.08
CA HIS A 181 -24.09 6.57 7.83
C HIS A 181 -22.73 7.19 8.26
N SER A 182 -22.70 8.50 8.56
CA SER A 182 -21.45 9.23 8.80
C SER A 182 -20.57 8.65 9.92
N ASP A 183 -21.17 8.10 10.97
CA ASP A 183 -20.42 7.54 12.09
C ASP A 183 -19.59 6.33 11.66
N PHE A 184 -20.16 5.44 10.86
CA PHE A 184 -19.43 4.31 10.29
C PHE A 184 -18.37 4.80 9.30
N ILE A 185 -18.76 5.66 8.36
CA ILE A 185 -17.87 6.17 7.30
C ILE A 185 -16.63 6.84 7.90
N THR A 186 -16.83 7.81 8.81
CA THR A 186 -15.75 8.62 9.36
C THR A 186 -14.79 7.80 10.23
N LYS A 187 -15.28 6.81 10.98
CA LYS A 187 -14.45 5.89 11.78
C LYS A 187 -13.62 4.93 10.92
N ASN A 188 -14.10 4.61 9.70
CA ASN A 188 -13.50 3.60 8.84
C ASN A 188 -12.81 4.16 7.58
N LEU A 189 -12.55 5.46 7.48
CA LEU A 189 -11.97 6.08 6.26
C LEU A 189 -10.69 5.41 5.73
N ASN A 190 -9.85 4.84 6.61
CA ASN A 190 -8.63 4.11 6.24
C ASN A 190 -8.91 2.71 5.64
N ARG A 191 -10.13 2.19 5.81
CA ARG A 191 -10.58 0.90 5.30
C ARG A 191 -11.21 0.97 3.91
N TYR A 192 -11.36 2.15 3.33
CA TYR A 192 -11.82 2.29 1.95
C TYR A 192 -10.64 2.33 0.97
N LEU A 193 -10.78 1.60 -0.12
CA LEU A 193 -10.14 1.89 -1.40
C LEU A 193 -10.80 3.14 -1.99
N ARG A 194 -10.05 3.94 -2.74
CA ARG A 194 -10.56 5.19 -3.35
C ARG A 194 -10.29 5.22 -4.85
N GLN A 195 -11.25 5.66 -5.65
CA GLN A 195 -11.02 5.97 -7.06
C GLN A 195 -11.22 7.48 -7.28
N TYR A 196 -10.23 8.12 -7.90
CA TYR A 196 -10.23 9.57 -8.12
C TYR A 196 -10.48 9.87 -9.58
N VAL A 197 -11.49 10.70 -9.82
CA VAL A 197 -11.92 11.05 -11.17
C VAL A 197 -11.94 12.57 -11.28
N GLY A 198 -11.18 13.11 -12.24
CA GLY A 198 -11.00 14.56 -12.41
C GLY A 198 -11.93 15.16 -13.46
N PHE A 199 -12.49 16.32 -13.15
CA PHE A 199 -13.35 17.12 -14.01
C PHE A 199 -13.03 18.60 -13.88
N MET A 200 -13.16 19.34 -14.98
CA MET A 200 -13.22 20.80 -14.97
C MET A 200 -14.69 21.21 -15.14
N ASN A 201 -15.18 22.13 -14.30
CA ASN A 201 -16.50 22.72 -14.52
C ASN A 201 -16.45 23.88 -15.52
N GLU A 202 -17.61 24.39 -15.90
CA GLU A 202 -17.77 25.54 -16.80
C GLU A 202 -17.09 26.82 -16.27
N ASN A 203 -16.94 26.95 -14.95
CA ASN A 203 -16.25 28.08 -14.32
C ASN A 203 -14.71 27.94 -14.31
N GLY A 204 -14.18 26.81 -14.80
CA GLY A 204 -12.74 26.52 -14.76
C GLY A 204 -12.24 26.02 -13.40
N ASP A 205 -13.13 25.63 -12.48
CA ASP A 205 -12.72 24.97 -11.24
C ASP A 205 -12.35 23.51 -11.50
N LYS A 206 -11.32 23.03 -10.80
CA LYS A 206 -10.97 21.61 -10.72
C LYS A 206 -11.85 20.93 -9.68
N ILE A 207 -12.48 19.84 -10.10
CA ILE A 207 -13.30 18.97 -9.26
C ILE A 207 -12.72 17.56 -9.29
N VAL A 208 -12.55 16.97 -8.12
CA VAL A 208 -12.22 15.56 -7.95
C VAL A 208 -13.43 14.86 -7.34
N TRP A 209 -14.01 13.92 -8.08
CA TRP A 209 -14.98 12.98 -7.55
C TRP A 209 -14.23 11.78 -6.98
N ILE A 210 -14.52 11.41 -5.75
CA ILE A 210 -13.92 10.27 -5.06
C ILE A 210 -14.99 9.20 -4.88
N ASN A 211 -14.73 8.02 -5.40
CA ASN A 211 -15.52 6.82 -5.14
C ASN A 211 -14.84 6.00 -4.03
N PHE A 212 -15.56 5.63 -2.97
CA PHE A 212 -15.05 4.88 -1.82
C PHE A 212 -15.61 3.46 -1.82
N LEU A 213 -14.72 2.47 -1.79
CA LEU A 213 -15.05 1.05 -1.84
C LEU A 213 -14.43 0.34 -0.63
N TYR A 214 -15.22 -0.32 0.23
CA TYR A 214 -14.69 -0.92 1.44
C TYR A 214 -13.78 -2.13 1.19
N LYS A 215 -12.54 -2.12 1.71
CA LYS A 215 -11.47 -3.11 1.41
C LYS A 215 -11.81 -4.58 1.64
N ASN A 216 -12.79 -4.90 2.49
CA ASN A 216 -13.10 -6.27 2.87
C ASN A 216 -14.27 -6.87 2.07
N ASP A 217 -14.67 -6.22 1.00
CA ASP A 217 -15.69 -6.76 0.12
C ASP A 217 -15.04 -7.64 -0.97
N SER A 218 -15.41 -8.93 -0.98
CA SER A 218 -14.91 -9.93 -1.92
C SER A 218 -15.24 -9.63 -3.38
N PHE A 219 -16.16 -8.71 -3.65
CA PHE A 219 -16.56 -8.32 -5.00
C PHE A 219 -15.66 -7.24 -5.61
N ILE A 220 -14.80 -6.58 -4.81
CA ILE A 220 -13.86 -5.58 -5.33
C ILE A 220 -12.56 -6.23 -5.75
N ASN A 221 -12.31 -6.27 -7.05
CA ASN A 221 -11.00 -6.61 -7.59
C ASN A 221 -10.14 -5.35 -7.70
N THR A 222 -9.18 -5.23 -6.79
CA THR A 222 -8.23 -4.12 -6.65
C THR A 222 -7.36 -3.89 -7.89
N ALA A 223 -7.15 -4.92 -8.72
CA ALA A 223 -6.38 -4.81 -9.96
C ALA A 223 -6.99 -3.79 -10.95
N TYR A 224 -8.29 -3.51 -10.86
CA TYR A 224 -9.01 -2.62 -11.76
C TYR A 224 -9.21 -1.20 -11.22
N LEU A 225 -8.57 -0.84 -10.10
CA LEU A 225 -8.78 0.47 -9.46
C LEU A 225 -8.45 1.67 -10.37
N ASN A 226 -7.54 1.50 -11.33
CA ASN A 226 -7.15 2.52 -12.32
C ASN A 226 -7.86 2.36 -13.68
N ASP A 227 -8.42 1.18 -13.97
CA ASP A 227 -8.85 0.82 -15.32
C ASP A 227 -10.23 1.37 -15.65
N ALA A 228 -11.14 1.33 -14.69
CA ALA A 228 -12.49 1.86 -14.80
C ALA A 228 -13.02 2.19 -13.40
N VAL A 229 -13.98 3.12 -13.34
CA VAL A 229 -14.76 3.30 -12.10
C VAL A 229 -15.45 1.97 -11.79
N ILE A 230 -15.42 1.55 -10.53
CA ILE A 230 -16.08 0.33 -10.06
C ILE A 230 -17.48 0.71 -9.58
N THR A 231 -18.50 0.10 -10.17
CA THR A 231 -19.89 0.23 -9.74
C THR A 231 -20.23 -0.89 -8.78
N VAL A 232 -20.90 -0.54 -7.68
CA VAL A 232 -21.58 -1.51 -6.84
C VAL A 232 -23.04 -1.09 -6.72
N ASN A 233 -23.94 -2.07 -6.85
CA ASN A 233 -25.37 -1.87 -6.64
C ASN A 233 -25.68 -2.26 -5.20
N ASP A 234 -26.26 -1.32 -4.47
CA ASP A 234 -26.57 -1.46 -3.05
C ASP A 234 -25.32 -1.76 -2.19
N GLY A 235 -25.39 -1.53 -0.88
CA GLY A 235 -24.25 -1.70 0.03
C GLY A 235 -23.98 -0.53 0.96
N GLY A 236 -24.84 0.48 0.99
CA GLY A 236 -24.88 1.49 2.03
C GLY A 236 -23.52 2.12 2.30
N GLU A 237 -23.17 2.24 3.58
CA GLU A 237 -21.90 2.78 4.07
C GLU A 237 -20.62 2.09 3.57
N TYR A 238 -20.70 0.90 2.97
CA TYR A 238 -19.54 0.23 2.38
C TYR A 238 -19.19 0.80 0.99
N TYR A 239 -20.13 1.52 0.37
CA TYR A 239 -20.01 2.09 -0.97
C TYR A 239 -20.63 3.48 -1.04
N TRP A 240 -19.78 4.50 -1.11
CA TRP A 240 -20.21 5.88 -1.13
C TRP A 240 -19.26 6.75 -1.96
N SER A 241 -19.68 7.96 -2.27
CA SER A 241 -18.87 8.89 -3.04
C SER A 241 -19.08 10.34 -2.61
N ILE A 242 -18.15 11.20 -2.97
CA ILE A 242 -18.23 12.65 -2.69
C ILE A 242 -17.47 13.43 -3.75
N LYS A 243 -17.84 14.70 -3.95
CA LYS A 243 -17.08 15.63 -4.80
C LYS A 243 -16.29 16.61 -3.96
N VAL A 244 -15.10 16.94 -4.46
CA VAL A 244 -14.20 17.93 -3.88
C VAL A 244 -13.87 18.97 -4.95
N ASN A 245 -14.32 20.19 -4.76
CA ASN A 245 -13.85 21.31 -5.56
C ASN A 245 -12.53 21.79 -4.94
N ILE A 246 -11.41 21.37 -5.55
CA ILE A 246 -10.10 21.68 -5.01
C ILE A 246 -9.72 23.15 -5.25
N THR A 247 -10.22 23.79 -6.31
CA THR A 247 -10.02 25.23 -6.52
C THR A 247 -10.66 26.08 -5.41
N LYS A 248 -11.82 25.66 -4.91
CA LYS A 248 -12.61 26.38 -3.90
C LYS A 248 -12.50 25.80 -2.50
N ASN A 249 -11.69 24.76 -2.30
CA ASN A 249 -11.47 24.10 -1.01
C ASN A 249 -12.78 23.62 -0.35
N LYS A 250 -13.66 22.96 -1.12
CA LYS A 250 -15.03 22.62 -0.68
C LYS A 250 -15.44 21.18 -1.01
N LEU A 251 -16.09 20.52 -0.04
CA LEU A 251 -16.82 19.26 -0.23
C LEU A 251 -18.28 19.51 -0.61
N TYR A 252 -18.82 18.66 -1.47
CA TYR A 252 -20.23 18.68 -1.87
C TYR A 252 -20.67 17.34 -2.48
N ASP A 253 -21.99 17.17 -2.67
CA ASP A 253 -22.61 16.01 -3.32
C ASP A 253 -22.13 14.66 -2.75
N ILE A 254 -22.25 14.48 -1.43
CA ILE A 254 -22.10 13.15 -0.85
C ILE A 254 -23.26 12.26 -1.32
N ALA A 255 -22.94 11.02 -1.67
CA ALA A 255 -23.92 10.00 -2.03
C ALA A 255 -23.50 8.65 -1.45
N VAL A 256 -24.36 8.06 -0.64
CA VAL A 256 -24.23 6.68 -0.14
C VAL A 256 -25.17 5.80 -0.96
N ASN A 257 -24.70 4.61 -1.35
CA ASN A 257 -25.55 3.66 -2.07
C ASN A 257 -26.77 3.24 -1.22
N GLY A 258 -27.80 2.67 -1.86
CA GLY A 258 -28.91 2.05 -1.15
C GLY A 258 -28.44 0.89 -0.25
N ASP A 259 -29.20 0.58 0.79
CA ASP A 259 -28.94 -0.63 1.59
C ASP A 259 -29.43 -1.87 0.83
N ALA A 260 -28.64 -2.95 0.89
CA ALA A 260 -28.97 -4.24 0.26
C ALA A 260 -29.84 -5.12 1.17
#